data_AF-A0A7S1WBT0-F1
#
_entry.id   AF-A0A7S1WBT0-F1
#
_cell.length_a   1.000
_cell.length_b   1.000
_cell.length_c   1.000
_cell.angle_alpha   90.00
_cell.angle_beta   90.00
_cell.angle_gamma   90.00
#
_symmetry.space_group_name_H-M   'P 1'
#
loop_
_entity.id
_entity.type
_entity.pdbx_description
1 polymer ?
#
loop_
_entity_poly.entity_id
_entity_poly.type
_entity_poly.pdbx_seq_one_letter_code
_entity_poly.pdbx_strand_id
1 'polypeptide(L)'
;VTGADGAAGWHVHFWTDDAEDEVAAERLRRRQRRRSRGQLRVQGEQRCLSFIHIPKTAGSSIERIGAGADRKWGFLDDNLSCDGKDGYCDMPDNSTCPRWHVPPAALANVAEHYSECETFCVVRNPLERYRSEHAYRHRACRSEAFKSDWLREVRRTPYMQSCHLVPQVSYVGSAKSGRRYCKHVL
;
A
#
# COMPACT_ATOMS: atom_id res chain seq x y z
N VAL A 1 11.54 1.36 91.85
CA VAL A 1 10.52 0.32 92.12
C VAL A 1 9.25 0.73 91.39
N THR A 2 8.55 -0.26 90.79
CA THR A 2 7.34 -0.20 89.92
C THR A 2 7.58 0.41 88.54
N GLY A 3 7.21 -0.17 87.39
CA GLY A 3 6.33 -1.29 87.01
C GLY A 3 5.77 -0.90 85.63
N ALA A 4 6.12 -1.60 84.55
CA ALA A 4 5.37 -2.67 83.88
C ALA A 4 4.34 -2.18 82.81
N ASP A 5 4.46 -2.81 81.63
CA ASP A 5 3.47 -3.03 80.55
C ASP A 5 3.16 -1.87 79.57
N GLY A 6 3.04 -2.05 78.25
CA GLY A 6 3.00 -3.25 77.41
C GLY A 6 2.96 -2.87 75.90
N ALA A 7 3.01 -3.90 75.06
CA ALA A 7 3.37 -3.94 73.63
C ALA A 7 2.41 -3.29 72.61
N ALA A 8 2.96 -2.96 71.43
CA ALA A 8 2.40 -3.35 70.12
C ALA A 8 3.40 -3.03 68.97
N GLY A 9 4.24 -4.00 68.60
CA GLY A 9 5.02 -3.96 67.36
C GLY A 9 4.32 -4.77 66.28
N TRP A 10 3.90 -4.12 65.20
CA TRP A 10 3.33 -4.79 64.02
C TRP A 10 4.45 -5.34 63.13
N HIS A 11 4.50 -6.66 62.97
CA HIS A 11 5.28 -7.31 61.92
C HIS A 11 4.55 -7.17 60.59
N VAL A 12 5.17 -6.49 59.62
CA VAL A 12 4.73 -6.50 58.22
C VAL A 12 5.43 -7.67 57.53
N HIS A 13 4.67 -8.73 57.22
CA HIS A 13 5.11 -9.75 56.29
C HIS A 13 5.04 -9.19 54.87
N PHE A 14 6.19 -8.96 54.23
CA PHE A 14 6.27 -8.82 52.79
C PHE A 14 6.08 -10.20 52.16
N TRP A 15 4.94 -10.41 51.53
CA TRP A 15 4.77 -11.46 50.53
C TRP A 15 5.42 -10.93 49.25
N THR A 16 6.50 -11.55 48.79
CA THR A 16 7.00 -11.33 47.43
C THR A 16 6.15 -12.19 46.50
N ASP A 17 5.39 -11.54 45.62
CA ASP A 17 4.58 -12.19 44.59
C ASP A 17 5.49 -12.81 43.51
N ASP A 18 5.97 -14.04 43.76
CA ASP A 18 6.74 -14.86 42.80
C ASP A 18 6.00 -15.08 41.47
N ALA A 19 4.68 -14.84 41.45
CA ALA A 19 3.83 -14.98 40.27
C ALA A 19 4.04 -13.89 39.20
N GLU A 20 4.45 -12.67 39.58
CA GLU A 20 4.63 -11.59 38.61
C GLU A 20 5.91 -11.77 37.76
N ASP A 21 6.95 -12.35 38.37
CA ASP A 21 8.23 -12.65 37.71
C ASP A 21 8.11 -13.78 36.69
N GLU A 22 7.29 -14.81 36.95
CA GLU A 22 7.02 -15.87 35.99
C GLU A 22 6.27 -15.35 34.74
N VAL A 23 5.29 -14.46 34.93
CA VAL A 23 4.55 -13.85 33.81
C VAL A 23 5.47 -12.94 32.97
N ALA A 24 6.38 -12.21 33.62
CA ALA A 24 7.39 -11.40 32.92
C ALA A 24 8.37 -12.28 32.13
N ALA A 25 8.83 -13.40 32.71
CA ALA A 25 9.71 -14.37 32.06
C ALA A 25 9.02 -15.06 30.86
N GLU A 26 7.75 -15.42 30.98
CA GLU A 26 6.94 -16.02 29.92
C GLU A 26 6.74 -15.04 28.74
N ARG A 27 6.51 -13.75 29.02
CA ARG A 27 6.43 -12.67 28.00
C ARG A 27 7.75 -12.47 27.27
N LEU A 28 8.87 -12.54 27.99
CA LEU A 28 10.23 -12.47 27.42
C LEU A 28 10.55 -13.70 26.55
N ARG A 29 10.21 -14.91 27.01
CA ARG A 29 10.35 -16.16 26.24
C ARG A 29 9.49 -16.14 24.98
N ARG A 30 8.27 -15.58 25.02
CA ARG A 30 7.41 -15.39 23.84
C ARG A 30 7.97 -14.35 22.86
N ARG A 31 8.56 -13.24 23.35
CA ARG A 31 9.27 -12.25 22.51
C ARG A 31 10.53 -12.84 21.86
N GLN A 32 11.31 -13.64 22.60
CA GLN A 32 12.48 -14.34 22.06
C GLN A 32 12.09 -15.42 21.04
N ARG A 33 11.03 -16.20 21.29
CA ARG A 33 10.48 -17.17 20.31
C ARG A 33 9.91 -16.51 19.05
N ARG A 34 9.34 -15.31 19.15
CA ARG A 34 8.93 -14.51 17.97
C ARG A 34 10.12 -13.96 17.20
N ARG A 35 11.20 -13.56 17.87
CA ARG A 35 12.47 -13.16 17.24
C ARG A 35 13.17 -14.34 16.55
N SER A 36 13.10 -15.55 17.09
CA SER A 36 13.74 -16.73 16.49
C SER A 36 12.92 -17.40 15.37
N ARG A 37 11.61 -17.18 15.30
CA ARG A 37 10.76 -17.61 14.16
C ARG A 37 10.77 -16.65 12.96
N GLY A 38 11.45 -15.51 13.05
CA GLY A 38 11.55 -14.49 11.99
C GLY A 38 12.68 -14.70 10.99
N GLN A 39 13.38 -15.83 11.00
CA GLN A 39 14.58 -16.01 10.16
C GLN A 39 14.70 -17.42 9.58
N LEU A 40 13.63 -17.93 9.00
CA LEU A 40 13.79 -18.81 7.84
C LEU A 40 14.24 -17.93 6.67
N ARG A 41 15.55 -17.67 6.60
CA ARG A 41 16.19 -17.24 5.36
C ARG A 41 16.10 -18.42 4.40
N VAL A 42 14.99 -18.50 3.68
CA VAL A 42 15.01 -19.17 2.39
C VAL A 42 16.09 -18.45 1.60
N GLN A 43 17.18 -19.16 1.29
CA GLN A 43 18.16 -18.73 0.30
C GLN A 43 17.46 -18.75 -1.06
N GLY A 44 16.57 -17.79 -1.28
CA GLY A 44 15.96 -17.50 -2.56
C GLY A 44 16.66 -16.27 -3.11
N GLU A 45 16.92 -16.27 -4.41
CA GLU A 45 17.24 -15.08 -5.20
C GLU A 45 16.51 -13.85 -4.63
N GLN A 46 17.17 -12.70 -4.52
CA GLN A 46 16.48 -11.48 -4.10
C GLN A 46 15.39 -11.14 -5.14
N ARG A 47 14.19 -11.67 -4.96
CA ARG A 47 13.06 -11.41 -5.84
C ARG A 47 12.58 -9.99 -5.56
N CYS A 48 12.81 -9.09 -6.51
CA CYS A 48 12.28 -7.74 -6.41
C CYS A 48 10.77 -7.77 -6.64
N LEU A 49 10.06 -6.96 -5.84
CA LEU A 49 8.61 -6.81 -5.88
C LEU A 49 8.30 -5.35 -6.24
N SER A 50 7.44 -5.14 -7.22
CA SER A 50 7.00 -3.82 -7.65
C SER A 50 5.48 -3.70 -7.66
N PHE A 51 4.97 -2.55 -7.26
CA PHE A 51 3.54 -2.26 -7.20
C PHE A 51 3.15 -1.36 -8.38
N ILE A 52 2.21 -1.82 -9.21
CA ILE A 52 1.61 -1.01 -10.27
C ILE A 52 0.41 -0.28 -9.67
N HIS A 53 0.54 1.03 -9.48
CA HIS A 53 -0.52 1.86 -8.92
C HIS A 53 -1.65 2.05 -9.94
N ILE A 54 -2.79 1.44 -9.66
CA ILE A 54 -4.06 1.70 -10.35
C ILE A 54 -4.83 2.77 -9.58
N PRO A 55 -5.19 3.92 -10.19
CA PRO A 55 -5.89 4.96 -9.46
C PRO A 55 -7.20 4.46 -8.85
N LYS A 56 -7.44 4.90 -7.60
CA LYS A 56 -8.67 4.63 -6.82
C LYS A 56 -8.85 3.19 -6.34
N THR A 57 -7.76 2.42 -6.30
CA THR A 57 -7.71 1.05 -5.74
C THR A 57 -6.85 0.95 -4.47
N ALA A 58 -6.81 2.04 -3.68
CA ALA A 58 -6.03 2.18 -2.44
C ALA A 58 -4.50 2.28 -2.61
N GLY A 59 -4.01 2.64 -3.80
CA GLY A 59 -2.58 2.78 -4.10
C GLY A 59 -1.78 3.60 -3.08
N SER A 60 -2.24 4.79 -2.69
CA SER A 60 -1.55 5.62 -1.67
C SER A 60 -1.41 4.97 -0.31
N SER A 61 -2.30 4.04 0.06
CA SER A 61 -2.16 3.29 1.31
C SER A 61 -1.05 2.24 1.18
N ILE A 62 -1.02 1.53 0.04
CA ILE A 62 0.00 0.52 -0.26
C ILE A 62 1.38 1.14 -0.36
N GLU A 63 1.51 2.29 -1.03
CA GLU A 63 2.80 3.00 -1.17
C GLU A 63 3.35 3.44 0.20
N ARG A 64 2.49 3.95 1.10
CA ARG A 64 2.90 4.36 2.45
C ARG A 64 3.26 3.17 3.35
N ILE A 65 2.49 2.09 3.29
CA ILE A 65 2.79 0.87 4.05
C ILE A 65 4.07 0.22 3.52
N GLY A 66 4.25 0.19 2.19
CA GLY A 66 5.47 -0.27 1.53
C GLY A 66 6.69 0.52 2.01
N ALA A 67 6.61 1.86 2.05
CA ALA A 67 7.71 2.69 2.53
C ALA A 67 8.06 2.41 4.00
N GLY A 68 7.08 2.10 4.84
CA GLY A 68 7.31 1.64 6.22
C GLY A 68 8.07 0.30 6.31
N ALA A 69 8.10 -0.47 5.23
CA ALA A 69 8.85 -1.70 5.06
C ALA A 69 10.06 -1.55 4.10
N ASP A 70 10.54 -0.32 3.91
CA ASP A 70 11.67 0.02 3.04
C ASP A 70 11.45 -0.37 1.55
N ARG A 71 10.20 -0.27 1.09
CA ARG A 71 9.79 -0.46 -0.31
C ARG A 71 9.16 0.83 -0.83
N LYS A 72 9.89 1.52 -1.70
CA LYS A 72 9.39 2.72 -2.37
C LYS A 72 8.72 2.33 -3.69
N TRP A 73 7.44 2.65 -3.83
CA TRP A 73 6.66 2.42 -5.05
C TRP A 73 5.86 3.66 -5.42
N GLY A 74 5.45 3.73 -6.69
CA GLY A 74 4.60 4.78 -7.24
C GLY A 74 5.07 6.20 -6.89
N PHE A 75 4.29 7.02 -6.17
CA PHE A 75 4.70 8.41 -5.92
C PHE A 75 5.96 8.56 -5.06
N LEU A 76 6.34 7.50 -4.34
CA LEU A 76 7.55 7.46 -3.51
C LEU A 76 8.75 6.83 -4.24
N ASP A 77 8.53 6.23 -5.40
CA ASP A 77 9.59 5.60 -6.19
C ASP A 77 10.40 6.69 -6.90
N ASP A 78 11.69 6.85 -6.63
CA ASP A 78 12.50 7.88 -7.29
C ASP A 78 13.01 7.42 -8.68
N ASN A 79 12.88 6.13 -9.01
CA ASN A 79 13.40 5.50 -10.24
C ASN A 79 12.33 5.32 -11.33
N LEU A 80 11.04 5.40 -10.98
CA LEU A 80 9.97 5.36 -11.98
C LEU A 80 9.97 6.67 -12.79
N SER A 81 10.25 6.60 -14.08
CA SER A 81 10.39 7.79 -14.94
C SER A 81 9.74 7.60 -16.31
N CYS A 82 9.50 8.73 -16.97
CA CYS A 82 8.90 8.82 -18.30
C CYS A 82 9.21 10.18 -18.91
N ASP A 83 8.87 10.36 -20.20
CA ASP A 83 9.05 11.64 -20.89
C ASP A 83 8.02 12.65 -20.40
N GLY A 84 8.47 13.79 -19.87
CA GLY A 84 7.63 14.86 -19.35
C GLY A 84 8.36 15.70 -18.30
N LYS A 85 7.66 16.62 -17.63
CA LYS A 85 8.23 17.54 -16.63
C LYS A 85 7.69 17.25 -15.23
N ASP A 86 8.48 17.55 -14.21
CA ASP A 86 8.07 17.63 -12.80
C ASP A 86 7.34 16.38 -12.26
N GLY A 87 7.75 15.19 -12.69
CA GLY A 87 7.16 13.92 -12.26
C GLY A 87 5.89 13.51 -13.02
N TYR A 88 5.59 14.18 -14.13
CA TYR A 88 4.51 13.84 -15.06
C TYR A 88 5.07 13.25 -16.35
N CYS A 89 4.24 12.43 -17.01
CA CYS A 89 4.47 11.90 -18.34
C CYS A 89 3.56 12.59 -19.36
N ASP A 90 4.09 12.84 -20.55
CA ASP A 90 3.33 13.22 -21.73
C ASP A 90 2.61 11.99 -22.30
N MET A 91 1.31 12.14 -22.55
CA MET A 91 0.45 11.06 -23.02
C MET A 91 0.14 11.18 -24.51
N PRO A 92 -0.23 10.09 -25.21
CA PRO A 92 -0.51 10.10 -26.64
C PRO A 92 -1.65 11.04 -27.10
N ASP A 93 -2.51 11.50 -26.19
CA ASP A 93 -3.59 12.45 -26.48
C ASP A 93 -3.24 13.90 -26.08
N ASN A 94 -1.95 14.19 -25.90
CA ASN A 94 -1.40 15.47 -25.44
C ASN A 94 -1.84 15.88 -24.01
N SER A 95 -2.43 14.97 -23.23
CA SER A 95 -2.60 15.18 -21.80
C SER A 95 -1.32 14.82 -21.03
N THR A 96 -1.30 15.13 -19.74
CA THR A 96 -0.22 14.72 -18.85
C THR A 96 -0.76 13.95 -17.65
N CYS A 97 0.03 12.97 -17.19
CA CYS A 97 -0.32 12.15 -16.04
C CYS A 97 0.85 12.05 -15.07
N PRO A 98 0.61 12.02 -13.75
CA PRO A 98 1.67 11.68 -12.81
C PRO A 98 2.26 10.31 -13.17
N ARG A 99 3.59 10.18 -13.11
CA ARG A 99 4.31 8.97 -13.55
C ARG A 99 3.81 7.67 -12.92
N TRP A 100 3.40 7.71 -11.66
CA TRP A 100 2.84 6.55 -10.97
C TRP A 100 1.40 6.21 -11.36
N HIS A 101 0.68 7.09 -12.05
CA HIS A 101 -0.66 6.78 -12.59
C HIS A 101 -0.63 6.31 -14.05
N VAL A 102 0.52 6.32 -14.72
CA VAL A 102 0.60 5.92 -16.12
C VAL A 102 0.54 4.38 -16.23
N PRO A 103 -0.38 3.84 -17.05
CA PRO A 103 -0.43 2.40 -17.28
C PRO A 103 0.83 1.94 -18.05
N PRO A 104 1.47 0.82 -17.67
CA PRO A 104 2.57 0.22 -18.43
C PRO A 104 2.23 -0.06 -19.90
N ALA A 105 0.96 -0.28 -20.24
CA ALA A 105 0.55 -0.47 -21.63
C ALA A 105 0.63 0.80 -22.49
N ALA A 106 0.72 2.00 -21.90
CA ALA A 106 0.75 3.25 -22.65
C ALA A 106 2.15 3.66 -23.10
N LEU A 107 3.17 3.50 -22.24
CA LEU A 107 4.54 3.98 -22.50
C LEU A 107 5.58 2.89 -22.25
N ALA A 108 6.56 2.75 -23.14
CA ALA A 108 7.54 1.68 -23.10
C ALA A 108 8.53 1.78 -21.92
N ASN A 109 8.98 2.99 -21.58
CA ASN A 109 9.83 3.25 -20.41
C ASN A 109 9.13 2.90 -19.08
N VAL A 110 7.84 3.20 -18.96
CA VAL A 110 7.02 2.78 -17.82
C VAL A 110 6.92 1.25 -17.78
N ALA A 111 6.69 0.59 -18.93
CA ALA A 111 6.69 -0.88 -19.00
C ALA A 111 8.02 -1.51 -18.60
N GLU A 112 9.13 -0.88 -18.99
CA GLU A 112 10.48 -1.36 -18.71
C GLU A 112 10.82 -1.26 -17.22
N HIS A 113 10.37 -0.21 -16.53
CA HIS A 113 10.55 -0.12 -15.08
C HIS A 113 10.00 -1.34 -14.31
N TYR A 114 8.96 -2.00 -14.84
CA TYR A 114 8.33 -3.17 -14.22
C TYR A 114 8.79 -4.52 -14.79
N SER A 115 9.70 -4.57 -15.77
CA SER A 115 10.04 -5.81 -16.51
C SER A 115 10.77 -6.85 -15.65
N GLU A 116 11.71 -6.40 -14.82
CA GLU A 116 12.64 -7.26 -14.07
C GLU A 116 12.08 -7.79 -12.74
N CYS A 117 10.95 -7.25 -12.27
CA CYS A 117 10.40 -7.58 -10.95
C CYS A 117 9.14 -8.42 -11.00
N GLU A 118 8.85 -9.10 -9.89
CA GLU A 118 7.50 -9.58 -9.63
C GLU A 118 6.58 -8.39 -9.40
N THR A 119 5.45 -8.35 -10.09
CA THR A 119 4.55 -7.20 -10.05
C THR A 119 3.21 -7.59 -9.48
N PHE A 120 2.63 -6.70 -8.68
CA PHE A 120 1.25 -6.83 -8.24
C PHE A 120 0.49 -5.53 -8.41
N CYS A 121 -0.82 -5.64 -8.51
CA CYS A 121 -1.75 -4.53 -8.63
C CYS A 121 -3.04 -4.89 -7.94
N VAL A 122 -3.74 -3.88 -7.44
CA VAL A 122 -5.08 -4.04 -6.86
C VAL A 122 -6.09 -3.52 -7.85
N VAL A 123 -7.08 -4.34 -8.18
CA VAL A 123 -8.22 -3.94 -9.01
C VAL A 123 -9.45 -3.73 -8.14
N ARG A 124 -10.39 -2.93 -8.63
CA ARG A 124 -11.67 -2.67 -7.97
C ARG A 124 -12.81 -2.87 -8.95
N ASN A 125 -14.00 -3.19 -8.45
CA ASN A 125 -15.20 -3.13 -9.28
C ASN A 125 -15.25 -1.78 -10.04
N PRO A 126 -15.43 -1.75 -11.39
CA PRO A 126 -15.32 -0.52 -12.17
C PRO A 126 -16.27 0.59 -11.72
N LEU A 127 -17.50 0.25 -11.36
CA LEU A 127 -18.49 1.21 -10.87
C LEU A 127 -18.05 1.82 -9.54
N GLU A 128 -17.60 0.98 -8.61
CA GLU A 128 -17.09 1.40 -7.31
C GLU A 128 -15.83 2.27 -7.40
N ARG A 129 -14.95 1.97 -8.36
CA ARG A 129 -13.76 2.79 -8.65
C ARG A 129 -14.15 4.17 -9.16
N TYR A 130 -15.12 4.25 -10.07
CA TYR A 130 -15.62 5.51 -10.59
C TYR A 130 -16.37 6.33 -9.52
N ARG A 131 -17.20 5.68 -8.68
CA ARG A 131 -17.82 6.33 -7.51
C ARG A 131 -16.78 6.93 -6.56
N SER A 132 -15.67 6.21 -6.33
CA SER A 132 -14.54 6.69 -5.51
C SER A 132 -13.86 7.92 -6.12
N GLU A 133 -13.76 7.98 -7.45
CA GLU A 133 -13.23 9.17 -8.14
C GLU A 133 -14.17 10.36 -8.01
N HIS A 134 -15.46 10.15 -8.29
CA HIS A 134 -16.48 11.17 -8.14
C HIS A 134 -16.50 11.74 -6.71
N ALA A 135 -16.49 10.88 -5.69
CA ALA A 135 -16.45 11.31 -4.29
C ALA A 135 -15.19 12.11 -3.95
N TYR A 136 -14.03 11.74 -4.51
CA TYR A 136 -12.77 12.46 -4.31
C TYR A 136 -12.78 13.85 -4.92
N ARG A 137 -13.33 14.00 -6.14
CA ARG A 137 -13.39 15.29 -6.83
C ARG A 137 -14.44 16.24 -6.27
N HIS A 138 -15.61 15.72 -5.93
CA HIS A 138 -16.75 16.54 -5.52
C HIS A 138 -16.92 16.63 -4.01
N ARG A 139 -16.06 15.94 -3.23
CA ARG A 139 -16.12 15.85 -1.76
C ARG A 139 -17.50 15.46 -1.22
N ALA A 140 -18.31 14.80 -2.05
CA ALA A 140 -19.68 14.43 -1.75
C ALA A 140 -20.04 13.12 -2.44
N CYS A 141 -20.58 12.17 -1.68
CA CYS A 141 -21.17 10.94 -2.21
C CYS A 141 -22.66 11.19 -2.53
N ARG A 142 -22.92 12.14 -3.44
CA ARG A 142 -24.29 12.49 -3.85
C ARG A 142 -24.62 11.82 -5.19
N SER A 143 -25.76 11.14 -5.25
CA SER A 143 -26.25 10.43 -6.43
C SER A 143 -26.54 11.35 -7.61
N GLU A 144 -26.95 12.59 -7.35
CA GLU A 144 -27.39 13.54 -8.39
C GLU A 144 -26.23 14.02 -9.27
N ALA A 145 -24.99 13.94 -8.77
CA ALA A 145 -23.80 14.34 -9.51
C ALA A 145 -23.15 13.16 -10.28
N PHE A 146 -23.62 11.94 -10.03
CA PHE A 146 -23.15 10.75 -10.73
C PHE A 146 -23.72 10.71 -12.15
N LYS A 147 -22.97 11.24 -13.11
CA LYS A 147 -23.36 11.21 -14.53
C LYS A 147 -23.24 9.79 -15.09
N SER A 148 -24.29 9.31 -15.73
CA SER A 148 -24.30 8.02 -16.44
C SER A 148 -23.36 8.00 -17.65
N ASP A 149 -22.93 9.16 -18.14
CA ASP A 149 -22.10 9.30 -19.35
C ASP A 149 -20.60 9.03 -19.15
N TRP A 150 -20.16 8.59 -17.97
CA TRP A 150 -18.75 8.34 -17.68
C TRP A 150 -18.07 7.40 -18.67
N LEU A 151 -18.78 6.40 -19.18
CA LEU A 151 -18.27 5.47 -20.21
C LEU A 151 -17.88 6.22 -21.49
N ARG A 152 -18.58 7.30 -21.83
CA ARG A 152 -18.28 8.17 -22.97
C ARG A 152 -17.00 8.96 -22.72
N GLU A 153 -16.85 9.50 -21.50
CA GLU A 153 -15.65 10.25 -21.10
C GLU A 153 -14.40 9.36 -21.10
N VAL A 154 -14.47 8.17 -20.51
CA VAL A 154 -13.36 7.19 -20.49
C VAL A 154 -12.90 6.82 -21.90
N ARG A 155 -13.83 6.70 -22.85
CA ARG A 155 -13.50 6.36 -24.25
C ARG A 155 -12.87 7.53 -25.01
N ARG A 156 -13.30 8.76 -24.74
CA ARG A 156 -12.87 9.94 -25.49
C ARG A 156 -11.56 10.52 -24.98
N THR A 157 -11.36 10.51 -23.67
CA THR A 157 -10.25 11.21 -23.00
C THR A 157 -9.79 10.40 -21.78
N PRO A 158 -9.18 9.22 -21.99
CA PRO A 158 -8.87 8.28 -20.91
C PRO A 158 -7.83 8.81 -19.92
N TYR A 159 -6.92 9.68 -20.38
CA TYR A 159 -5.80 10.18 -19.59
C TYR A 159 -6.11 11.48 -18.83
N MET A 160 -7.33 12.02 -18.97
CA MET A 160 -7.79 13.14 -18.15
C MET A 160 -7.81 12.79 -16.66
N GLN A 161 -7.83 13.84 -15.82
CA GLN A 161 -7.95 13.71 -14.36
C GLN A 161 -6.79 12.86 -13.80
N SER A 162 -5.56 13.21 -14.18
CA SER A 162 -4.35 12.50 -13.72
C SER A 162 -4.39 11.00 -14.02
N CYS A 163 -4.90 10.61 -15.19
CA CYS A 163 -5.10 9.21 -15.61
C CYS A 163 -6.10 8.40 -14.75
N HIS A 164 -6.92 9.03 -13.90
CA HIS A 164 -7.85 8.28 -13.05
C HIS A 164 -8.94 7.54 -13.86
N LEU A 165 -9.24 8.02 -15.07
CA LEU A 165 -10.25 7.44 -15.95
C LEU A 165 -9.74 6.29 -16.82
N VAL A 166 -8.42 6.06 -16.88
CA VAL A 166 -7.84 4.97 -17.67
C VAL A 166 -8.46 3.62 -17.24
N PRO A 167 -8.88 2.77 -18.18
CA PRO A 167 -9.36 1.42 -17.87
C PRO A 167 -8.30 0.61 -17.10
N GLN A 168 -8.71 -0.03 -16.00
CA GLN A 168 -7.81 -0.83 -15.15
C GLN A 168 -7.09 -1.94 -15.92
N VAL A 169 -7.74 -2.47 -16.96
CA VAL A 169 -7.15 -3.51 -17.83
C VAL A 169 -5.84 -3.06 -18.48
N SER A 170 -5.67 -1.76 -18.75
CA SER A 170 -4.42 -1.21 -19.31
C SER A 170 -3.24 -1.25 -18.33
N TYR A 171 -3.50 -1.39 -17.04
CA TYR A 171 -2.46 -1.60 -16.02
C TYR A 171 -2.13 -3.08 -15.83
N VAL A 172 -3.11 -3.95 -16.08
CA VAL A 172 -2.93 -5.39 -15.95
C VAL A 172 -2.14 -5.97 -17.13
N GLY A 173 -2.46 -5.53 -18.34
CA GLY A 173 -1.85 -6.03 -19.56
C GLY A 173 -2.18 -5.19 -20.78
N SER A 174 -1.71 -5.63 -21.94
CA SER A 174 -2.08 -5.07 -23.23
C SER A 174 -2.76 -6.13 -24.07
N ALA A 175 -4.02 -5.91 -24.41
CA ALA A 175 -4.75 -6.79 -25.34
C ALA A 175 -4.10 -6.80 -26.74
N LYS A 176 -3.44 -5.70 -27.12
CA LYS A 176 -2.78 -5.56 -28.42
C LYS A 176 -1.52 -6.44 -28.55
N SER A 177 -0.70 -6.51 -27.51
CA SER A 177 0.54 -7.30 -27.52
C SER A 177 0.45 -8.63 -26.79
N GLY A 178 -0.63 -8.89 -26.05
CA GLY A 178 -0.74 -10.03 -25.14
C GLY A 178 0.15 -9.94 -23.90
N ARG A 179 0.95 -8.88 -23.74
CA ARG A 179 1.88 -8.71 -22.61
C ARG A 179 1.09 -8.49 -21.32
N ARG A 180 1.43 -9.24 -20.27
CA ARG A 180 0.93 -9.04 -18.91
C ARG A 180 1.95 -8.23 -18.12
N TYR A 181 1.52 -7.10 -17.56
CA TYR A 181 2.37 -6.22 -16.76
C TYR A 181 2.17 -6.48 -15.27
N CYS A 182 0.94 -6.71 -14.83
CA CYS A 182 0.61 -7.10 -13.46
C CYS A 182 0.54 -8.62 -13.35
N LYS A 183 1.55 -9.23 -12.74
CA LYS A 183 1.63 -10.69 -12.58
C LYS A 183 0.60 -11.16 -11.55
N HIS A 184 0.50 -10.46 -10.42
CA HIS A 184 -0.43 -10.78 -9.33
C HIS A 184 -1.54 -9.72 -9.21
N VAL A 185 -2.75 -10.07 -9.65
CA VAL A 185 -3.93 -9.20 -9.55
C VAL A 185 -4.64 -9.51 -8.23
N LEU A 186 -4.82 -8.51 -7.38
CA LEU A 186 -5.47 -8.58 -6.07
C LEU A 186 -6.84 -7.88 -6.08
#